data_AF-A0A1G8DF32-F1
#
_entry.id   AF-A0A1G8DF32-F1
#
_cell.length_a   1.000
_cell.length_b   1.000
_cell.length_c   1.000
_cell.angle_alpha   90.00
_cell.angle_beta   90.00
_cell.angle_gamma   90.00
#
_symmetry.space_group_name_H-M   'P 1'
#
loop_
_entity.id
_entity.type
_entity.pdbx_description
1 polymer ?
#
loop_
_entity_poly.entity_id
_entity_poly.type
_entity_poly.pdbx_seq_one_letter_code
_entity_poly.pdbx_strand_id
1 'polypeptide(L)'
;MFICMAAVRSALPVPKARAAEAELVRALEIAESVGHTPMRARALVPLADVAEVRGHHDAQARHLEGAVGVHRGLRHPDTAKLEARLEALRAVHRSHRVDDPTC
;
A
#
# COMPACT_ATOMS: atom_id res chain seq x y z
N MET A 1 -6.32 -13.63 27.85
CA MET A 1 -7.20 -12.51 27.45
C MET A 1 -6.32 -11.42 26.84
N PHE A 2 -6.01 -11.55 25.55
CA PHE A 2 -5.18 -10.57 24.82
C PHE A 2 -6.10 -9.70 23.97
N ILE A 3 -6.23 -8.44 24.35
CA ILE A 3 -6.98 -7.44 23.59
C ILE A 3 -6.03 -6.95 22.49
N CYS A 4 -6.22 -7.43 21.26
CA CYS A 4 -5.51 -6.94 20.08
C CYS A 4 -5.93 -5.48 19.79
N MET A 5 -5.24 -4.54 20.42
CA MET A 5 -5.34 -3.09 20.22
C MET A 5 -4.61 -2.65 18.94
N ALA A 6 -5.02 -3.15 17.76
CA ALA A 6 -4.44 -2.66 16.50
C ALA A 6 -5.29 -2.91 15.24
N ALA A 7 -6.61 -2.72 15.25
CA ALA A 7 -7.35 -2.72 13.97
C ALA A 7 -8.77 -2.12 14.07
N VAL A 8 -8.88 -0.85 14.48
CA VAL A 8 -10.04 -0.05 14.04
C VAL A 8 -9.51 1.04 13.12
N ARG A 9 -9.00 0.61 11.96
CA ARG A 9 -8.75 1.48 10.81
C ARG A 9 -9.64 0.98 9.69
N SER A 10 -10.92 1.34 9.79
CA SER A 10 -12.00 1.13 8.82
C SER A 10 -11.88 -0.20 8.06
N ALA A 11 -12.40 -1.28 8.65
CA ALA A 11 -12.63 -2.53 7.94
C ALA A 11 -13.69 -2.30 6.85
N LEU A 12 -13.26 -1.80 5.70
CA LEU A 12 -14.06 -1.87 4.48
C LEU A 12 -14.35 -3.35 4.26
N PRO A 13 -15.63 -3.74 4.04
CA PRO A 13 -15.97 -5.11 3.70
C PRO A 13 -15.06 -5.57 2.56
N VAL A 14 -14.41 -6.73 2.70
CA VAL A 14 -13.57 -7.36 1.67
C VAL A 14 -14.13 -7.27 0.23
N PRO A 15 -15.45 -7.42 -0.02
CA PRO A 15 -16.01 -7.19 -1.36
C PRO A 15 -15.92 -5.74 -1.85
N LYS A 16 -16.09 -4.75 -0.97
CA LYS A 16 -15.88 -3.33 -1.31
C LYS A 16 -14.41 -3.01 -1.54
N ALA A 17 -13.50 -3.70 -0.85
CA ALA A 17 -12.06 -3.56 -1.06
C ALA A 17 -11.64 -4.04 -2.46
N ARG A 18 -12.16 -5.19 -2.93
CA ARG A 18 -11.92 -5.66 -4.32
C ARG A 18 -12.47 -4.72 -5.39
N ALA A 19 -13.69 -4.21 -5.17
CA ALA A 19 -14.27 -3.24 -6.10
C ALA A 19 -13.44 -1.94 -6.15
N ALA A 20 -13.00 -1.45 -4.98
CA ALA A 20 -12.13 -0.28 -4.88
C ALA A 20 -10.78 -0.51 -5.60
N GLU A 21 -10.17 -1.69 -5.43
CA GLU A 21 -8.93 -2.05 -6.14
C GLU A 21 -9.08 -1.95 -7.65
N ALA A 22 -10.16 -2.53 -8.20
CA ALA A 22 -10.42 -2.50 -9.63
C ALA A 22 -10.58 -1.07 -10.17
N GLU A 23 -11.30 -0.20 -9.46
CA GLU A 23 -11.45 1.20 -9.86
C GLU A 23 -10.15 1.99 -9.73
N LEU A 24 -9.36 1.73 -8.69
CA LEU A 24 -8.08 2.39 -8.48
C LEU A 24 -7.02 1.96 -9.52
N VAL A 25 -7.03 0.70 -9.95
CA VAL A 25 -6.19 0.22 -11.06
C VAL A 25 -6.58 0.93 -12.35
N ARG A 26 -7.87 1.05 -12.67
CA ARG A 26 -8.32 1.83 -13.83
C ARG A 26 -7.90 3.30 -13.74
N ALA A 27 -8.03 3.91 -12.57
CA ALA A 27 -7.59 5.29 -12.35
C ALA A 27 -6.07 5.44 -12.56
N LEU A 28 -5.29 4.43 -12.17
CA LEU A 28 -3.84 4.39 -12.40
C LEU A 28 -3.51 4.31 -13.89
N GLU A 29 -4.15 3.41 -14.63
CA GLU A 29 -3.98 3.25 -16.08
C GLU A 29 -4.31 4.56 -16.83
N ILE A 30 -5.42 5.21 -16.46
CA ILE A 30 -5.80 6.51 -17.01
C ILE A 30 -4.72 7.56 -16.66
N ALA A 31 -4.29 7.64 -15.41
CA ALA A 31 -3.25 8.58 -15.00
C ALA A 31 -1.92 8.36 -15.72
N GLU A 32 -1.56 7.10 -16.00
CA GLU A 32 -0.37 6.75 -16.79
C GLU A 32 -0.53 7.13 -18.27
N SER A 33 -1.69 6.88 -18.87
CA SER A 33 -1.96 7.25 -20.27
C SER A 33 -1.92 8.77 -20.52
N VAL A 34 -2.34 9.56 -19.53
CA VAL A 34 -2.34 11.04 -19.59
C VAL A 34 -1.00 11.63 -19.10
N GLY A 35 -0.10 10.81 -18.54
CA GLY A 35 1.15 11.27 -17.94
C GLY A 35 0.95 12.12 -16.67
N HIS A 36 -0.19 11.98 -16.00
CA HIS A 36 -0.56 12.81 -14.85
C HIS A 36 0.06 12.27 -13.54
N THR A 37 1.33 12.62 -13.32
CA THR A 37 2.15 12.16 -12.18
C THR A 37 1.48 12.32 -10.79
N PRO A 38 0.83 13.45 -10.44
CA PRO A 38 0.12 13.54 -9.15
C PRO A 38 -1.10 12.62 -9.00
N MET A 39 -1.84 12.34 -10.07
CA MET A 39 -2.97 11.40 -10.04
C MET A 39 -2.49 9.97 -9.84
N ARG A 40 -1.36 9.63 -10.46
CA ARG A 40 -0.67 8.35 -10.27
C ARG A 40 -0.35 8.11 -8.79
N ALA A 41 0.26 9.09 -8.12
CA ALA A 41 0.52 9.04 -6.67
C ALA A 41 -0.77 8.88 -5.85
N ARG A 42 -1.82 9.64 -6.17
CA ARG A 42 -3.12 9.57 -5.48
C ARG A 42 -3.85 8.23 -5.66
N ALA A 43 -3.58 7.48 -6.72
CA ALA A 43 -4.11 6.14 -6.93
C ALA A 43 -3.30 5.05 -6.22
N LEU A 44 -1.97 5.20 -6.15
CA LEU A 44 -1.06 4.22 -5.56
C LEU A 44 -1.18 4.11 -4.04
N VAL A 45 -1.41 5.22 -3.33
CA VAL A 45 -1.56 5.19 -1.85
C VAL A 45 -2.80 4.40 -1.41
N PRO A 46 -4.00 4.64 -1.96
CA PRO A 46 -5.18 3.83 -1.66
C PRO A 46 -5.06 2.37 -2.10
N LEU A 47 -4.34 2.07 -3.19
CA LEU A 47 -4.05 0.67 -3.59
C LEU A 47 -3.23 -0.06 -2.53
N ALA A 48 -2.25 0.62 -1.93
CA ALA A 48 -1.50 0.06 -0.80
C ALA A 48 -2.40 -0.17 0.42
N ASP A 49 -3.32 0.75 0.74
CA ASP A 49 -4.29 0.58 1.83
C ASP A 49 -5.21 -0.63 1.61
N VAL A 50 -5.70 -0.80 0.38
CA VAL A 50 -6.55 -1.94 0.01
C VAL A 50 -5.78 -3.26 0.07
N ALA A 51 -4.53 -3.27 -0.41
CA ALA A 51 -3.67 -4.45 -0.33
C ALA A 51 -3.36 -4.85 1.13
N GLU A 52 -3.18 -3.88 2.03
CA GLU A 52 -3.02 -4.11 3.47
C GLU A 52 -4.26 -4.80 4.07
N VAL A 53 -5.46 -4.26 3.79
CA VAL A 53 -6.73 -4.85 4.27
C VAL A 53 -6.94 -6.26 3.74
N ARG A 54 -6.44 -6.56 2.54
CA ARG A 54 -6.52 -7.89 1.93
C ARG A 54 -5.40 -8.84 2.40
N GLY A 55 -4.45 -8.39 3.21
CA GLY A 55 -3.28 -9.18 3.63
C GLY A 55 -2.28 -9.46 2.50
N HIS A 56 -2.36 -8.73 1.39
CA HIS A 56 -1.49 -8.90 0.23
C HIS A 56 -0.23 -8.03 0.38
N HIS A 57 0.67 -8.42 1.29
CA HIS A 57 1.85 -7.63 1.65
C HIS A 57 2.80 -7.37 0.47
N ASP A 58 2.94 -8.30 -0.47
CA ASP A 58 3.77 -8.10 -1.67
C ASP A 58 3.19 -7.03 -2.61
N ALA A 59 1.87 -7.05 -2.82
CA ALA A 59 1.19 -6.03 -3.62
C ALA A 59 1.26 -4.66 -2.94
N GLN A 60 1.05 -4.62 -1.62
CA GLN A 60 1.20 -3.43 -0.81
C GLN A 60 2.59 -2.79 -0.96
N ALA A 61 3.65 -3.59 -0.90
CA ALA A 61 5.03 -3.11 -1.04
C ALA A 61 5.25 -2.46 -2.41
N ARG A 62 4.82 -3.10 -3.50
CA ARG A 62 4.95 -2.57 -4.86
C ARG A 62 4.21 -1.25 -5.03
N HIS A 63 3.00 -1.13 -4.49
CA HIS A 63 2.23 0.11 -4.57
C HIS A 63 2.87 1.25 -3.75
N LEU A 64 3.41 0.95 -2.57
CA LEU A 64 4.14 1.94 -1.76
C LEU A 64 5.44 2.39 -2.43
N GLU A 65 6.21 1.49 -3.03
CA GLU A 65 7.43 1.83 -3.78
C GLU A 65 7.14 2.78 -4.94
N GLY A 66 6.08 2.49 -5.70
CA GLY A 66 5.61 3.38 -6.77
C GLY A 66 5.19 4.76 -6.22
N ALA A 67 4.44 4.78 -5.12
CA ALA A 67 3.99 6.03 -4.50
C ALA A 67 5.18 6.88 -4.02
N VAL A 68 6.16 6.27 -3.33
CA VAL A 68 7.40 6.95 -2.90
C VAL A 68 8.15 7.52 -4.09
N GLY A 69 8.34 6.75 -5.16
CA GLY A 69 9.05 7.22 -6.36
C GLY A 69 8.41 8.47 -6.98
N VAL A 70 7.07 8.47 -7.08
CA VAL A 70 6.31 9.60 -7.60
C VAL A 70 6.37 10.80 -6.65
N HIS A 71 6.13 10.61 -5.34
CA HIS A 71 6.15 11.68 -4.35
C HIS A 71 7.55 12.31 -4.19
N ARG A 72 8.62 11.51 -4.32
CA ARG A 72 10.01 11.99 -4.34
C ARG A 72 10.28 12.87 -5.54
N GLY A 73 9.79 12.50 -6.72
CA GLY A 73 9.86 13.34 -7.92
C GLY A 73 9.12 14.68 -7.76
N LEU A 74 8.02 14.67 -7.01
CA LEU A 74 7.21 15.86 -6.71
C LEU A 74 7.70 16.65 -5.48
N ARG A 75 8.75 16.19 -4.77
CA ARG A 75 9.19 16.72 -3.47
C ARG A 75 8.04 16.91 -2.47
N HIS A 76 7.11 15.96 -2.46
CA HIS A 76 5.92 16.05 -1.62
C HIS A 76 6.30 15.82 -0.14
N PRO A 77 5.72 16.55 0.82
CA PRO A 77 6.05 16.42 2.24
C PRO A 77 5.79 15.01 2.80
N ASP A 78 4.78 14.32 2.25
CA ASP A 78 4.41 12.96 2.69
C ASP A 78 5.38 11.86 2.22
N THR A 79 6.44 12.18 1.47
CA THR A 79 7.42 11.19 1.00
C THR A 79 8.02 10.40 2.17
N ALA A 80 8.46 11.10 3.23
CA ALA A 80 9.05 10.48 4.42
C ALA A 80 8.06 9.54 5.15
N LYS A 81 6.78 9.88 5.14
CA LYS A 81 5.73 9.05 5.73
C LYS A 81 5.52 7.75 4.96
N LEU A 82 5.53 7.83 3.63
CA LEU A 82 5.42 6.64 2.76
C LEU A 82 6.67 5.76 2.86
N GLU A 83 7.85 6.35 2.95
CA GLU A 83 9.12 5.64 3.16
C GLU A 83 9.13 4.90 4.49
N ALA A 84 8.75 5.56 5.59
CA ALA A 84 8.65 4.92 6.90
C ALA A 84 7.65 3.76 6.90
N ARG A 85 6.53 3.90 6.17
CA ARG A 85 5.53 2.84 6.03
C ARG A 85 6.04 1.65 5.21
N LEU A 86 6.79 1.90 4.14
CA LEU A 86 7.46 0.87 3.35
C LEU A 86 8.52 0.14 4.18
N GLU A 87 9.28 0.87 4.97
CA GLU A 87 10.28 0.29 5.89
C GLU A 87 9.63 -0.59 6.95
N ALA A 88 8.53 -0.14 7.57
CA ALA A 88 7.76 -0.91 8.52
C ALA A 88 7.23 -2.22 7.89
N LEU A 89 6.70 -2.15 6.66
CA LEU A 89 6.24 -3.34 5.93
C LEU A 89 7.39 -4.33 5.65
N ARG A 90 8.56 -3.83 5.24
CA ARG A 90 9.76 -4.66 5.02
C ARG A 90 10.29 -5.27 6.31
N ALA A 91 10.17 -4.57 7.44
CA ALA A 91 10.54 -5.10 8.75
C ALA A 91 9.60 -6.25 9.16
N VAL A 92 8.29 -6.09 8.96
CA VAL A 92 7.29 -7.16 9.19
C VAL A 92 7.57 -8.36 8.29
N HIS A 93 7.80 -8.17 7.00
CA HIS A 93 8.10 -9.27 6.08
C HIS A 93 9.42 -9.99 6.43
N ARG A 94 10.45 -9.24 6.85
CA ARG A 94 11.70 -9.85 7.33
C ARG A 94 11.49 -10.69 8.60
N SER A 95 10.63 -10.27 9.52
CA SER A 95 10.30 -11.04 10.72
C SER A 95 9.56 -12.34 10.36
N HIS A 96 8.52 -12.25 9.53
CA HIS A 96 7.72 -13.43 9.13
C HIS A 96 8.51 -14.45 8.30
N ARG A 97 9.54 -14.03 7.58
CA ARG A 97 10.41 -14.93 6.82
C ARG A 97 11.37 -15.74 7.71
N VAL A 98 11.53 -15.35 8.98
CA VAL A 98 12.30 -16.11 9.99
C VAL A 98 11.42 -17.18 10.66
N ASP A 99 10.09 -17.07 10.56
CA ASP A 99 9.12 -18.01 11.15
C ASP A 99 8.73 -19.16 10.21
N ASP A 100 9.50 -19.41 9.14
CA ASP A 100 9.36 -20.61 8.30
C ASP A 100 10.44 -21.63 8.74
N PRO A 101 10.14 -22.52 9.71
CA PRO A 101 11.07 -23.55 10.15
C PRO A 101 11.17 -24.63 9.08
N THR A 102 11.97 -24.39 8.05
CA THR A 102 12.58 -25.50 7.31
C THR A 102 13.81 -25.97 8.08
N CYS A 103 13.53 -26.84 9.08
CA CYS A 103 14.33 -27.86 9.78
C CYS A 103 14.06 -27.87 11.28
#